data_AF-A0A7W8N7N6-F1
#
_entry.id   AF-A0A7W8N7N6-F1
#
_cell.length_a   1.000
_cell.length_b   1.000
_cell.length_c   1.000
_cell.angle_alpha   90.00
_cell.angle_beta   90.00
_cell.angle_gamma   90.00
#
_symmetry.space_group_name_H-M   'P 1'
#
loop_
_entity.id
_entity.type
_entity.pdbx_description
1 polymer ?
#
loop_
_entity_poly.entity_id
_entity_poly.type
_entity_poly.pdbx_seq_one_letter_code
_entity_poly.pdbx_strand_id
1 'polypeptide(L)'
;MMGTIFSALALFIKELVFLVSYVKNNAFPQPLDAKEEAMYLKQMAKGDEHARNKLIEHNLRLVAHIVKKFENTGEDPEDLISIGTIGLIKAIESYSTGKGTKLATYAARCIENEILMTIVCVIKCKKNAV
;
A
#
# COMPACT_ATOMS: atom_id res chain seq x y z
N MET A 1 -44.42 8.87 -15.51
CA MET A 1 -43.50 8.37 -16.55
C MET A 1 -42.07 8.88 -16.38
N MET A 2 -41.83 10.15 -16.04
CA MET A 2 -40.47 10.66 -15.80
C MET A 2 -39.80 10.13 -14.52
N GLY A 3 -40.54 9.98 -13.41
CA GLY A 3 -39.96 9.53 -12.13
C GLY A 3 -39.48 8.07 -12.10
N THR A 4 -40.06 7.21 -12.94
CA THR A 4 -39.67 5.80 -13.07
C THR A 4 -38.35 5.66 -13.82
N ILE A 5 -38.11 6.51 -14.83
CA ILE A 5 -36.84 6.57 -15.57
C ILE A 5 -35.72 7.03 -14.64
N PHE A 6 -35.97 8.06 -13.81
CA PHE A 6 -35.00 8.55 -12.84
C PHE A 6 -34.63 7.49 -11.78
N SER A 7 -35.61 6.77 -11.24
CA SER A 7 -35.34 5.66 -10.30
C SER A 7 -34.58 4.51 -10.96
N ALA A 8 -34.93 4.13 -12.20
CA ALA A 8 -34.21 3.09 -12.93
C ALA A 8 -32.76 3.47 -13.21
N LEU A 9 -32.50 4.73 -13.56
CA LEU A 9 -31.14 5.27 -13.73
C LEU A 9 -30.37 5.28 -12.41
N ALA A 10 -30.98 5.67 -11.31
CA ALA A 10 -30.35 5.66 -9.99
C ALA A 10 -29.98 4.22 -9.54
N LEU A 11 -30.85 3.23 -9.80
CA LEU A 11 -30.55 1.82 -9.54
C LEU A 11 -29.39 1.32 -10.41
N PHE A 12 -29.35 1.69 -11.68
CA PHE A 12 -28.25 1.34 -12.57
C PHE A 12 -26.92 1.96 -12.13
N ILE A 13 -26.91 3.23 -11.72
CA ILE A 13 -25.72 3.89 -11.15
C ILE A 13 -25.27 3.16 -9.88
N LYS A 14 -26.22 2.72 -9.04
CA LYS A 14 -25.91 2.00 -7.80
C LYS A 14 -25.25 0.63 -8.08
N GLU A 15 -25.76 -0.11 -9.06
CA GLU A 15 -25.13 -1.35 -9.55
C GLU A 15 -23.72 -1.10 -10.10
N LEU A 16 -23.53 -0.01 -10.84
CA LEU A 16 -22.24 0.35 -11.43
C LEU A 16 -21.21 0.71 -10.34
N VAL A 17 -21.63 1.48 -9.33
CA VAL A 17 -20.79 1.80 -8.15
C VAL A 17 -20.47 0.53 -7.35
N PHE A 18 -21.44 -0.37 -7.17
CA PHE A 18 -21.22 -1.64 -6.50
C PHE A 18 -20.20 -2.51 -7.23
N LEU A 19 -20.29 -2.59 -8.56
CA LEU A 19 -19.35 -3.32 -9.41
C LEU A 19 -17.93 -2.74 -9.31
N VAL A 20 -17.78 -1.41 -9.39
CA VAL A 20 -16.48 -0.74 -9.22
C VAL A 20 -15.88 -1.01 -7.84
N SER A 21 -16.71 -1.01 -6.80
CA SER A 21 -16.28 -1.35 -5.43
C SER A 21 -15.86 -2.81 -5.30
N TYR A 22 -16.59 -3.74 -5.93
CA TYR A 22 -16.25 -5.16 -5.94
C TYR A 22 -14.91 -5.43 -6.62
N VAL A 23 -14.64 -4.78 -7.75
CA VAL A 23 -13.35 -4.89 -8.44
C VAL A 23 -12.22 -4.32 -7.57
N LYS A 24 -12.43 -3.15 -6.93
CA LYS A 24 -11.42 -2.56 -6.03
C LYS A 24 -11.12 -3.41 -4.80
N ASN A 25 -12.11 -4.11 -4.23
CA ASN A 25 -11.90 -4.97 -3.08
C ASN A 25 -11.07 -6.22 -3.38
N ASN A 26 -11.00 -6.65 -4.65
CA ASN A 26 -10.22 -7.81 -5.09
C ASN A 26 -8.84 -7.45 -5.65
N ALA A 27 -8.48 -6.17 -5.71
CA ALA A 27 -7.22 -5.73 -6.32
C ALA A 27 -5.97 -6.19 -5.53
N PHE A 28 -6.12 -6.47 -4.23
CA PHE A 28 -5.01 -6.89 -3.38
C PHE A 28 -5.40 -8.08 -2.50
N PRO A 29 -4.48 -9.04 -2.27
CA PRO A 29 -4.73 -10.15 -1.35
C PRO A 29 -4.99 -9.65 0.08
N GLN A 30 -5.72 -10.46 0.84
CA GLN A 30 -5.96 -10.18 2.26
C GLN A 30 -4.66 -10.33 3.06
N PRO A 31 -4.48 -9.61 4.17
CA PRO A 31 -3.33 -9.80 5.05
C PRO A 31 -3.21 -11.27 5.50
N LEU A 32 -1.98 -11.75 5.64
CA LEU A 32 -1.70 -13.10 6.13
C LEU A 32 -2.13 -13.24 7.61
N ASP A 33 -2.50 -14.45 8.01
CA ASP A 33 -2.68 -14.73 9.44
C ASP A 33 -1.32 -14.65 10.18
N ALA A 34 -1.37 -14.39 11.48
CA ALA A 34 -0.15 -14.26 12.30
C ALA A 34 0.73 -15.52 12.26
N LYS A 35 0.13 -16.70 12.13
CA LYS A 35 0.89 -17.96 12.02
C LYS A 35 1.58 -18.09 10.66
N GLU A 36 0.88 -17.73 9.58
CA GLU A 36 1.42 -17.76 8.22
C GLU A 36 2.52 -16.72 8.05
N GLU A 37 2.31 -15.49 8.54
CA GLU A 37 3.32 -14.44 8.52
C GLU A 37 4.61 -14.91 9.21
N ALA A 38 4.50 -15.52 10.40
CA ALA A 38 5.65 -16.07 11.11
C ALA A 38 6.35 -17.22 10.35
N MET A 39 5.59 -18.03 9.61
CA MET A 39 6.14 -19.10 8.77
C MET A 39 6.92 -18.54 7.58
N TYR A 40 6.34 -17.61 6.82
CA TYR A 40 7.01 -16.98 5.68
C TYR A 40 8.22 -16.16 6.11
N LEU A 41 8.16 -15.46 7.25
CA LEU A 41 9.31 -14.75 7.81
C LEU A 41 10.49 -15.69 8.11
N LYS A 42 10.23 -16.88 8.62
CA LYS A 42 11.27 -17.91 8.86
C LYS A 42 11.83 -18.47 7.55
N GLN A 43 11.02 -18.62 6.52
CA GLN A 43 11.46 -19.09 5.21
C GLN A 43 12.30 -18.03 4.50
N MET A 44 11.84 -16.78 4.51
CA MET A 44 12.58 -15.63 3.99
C MET A 44 13.94 -15.48 4.66
N ALA A 45 14.03 -15.69 5.98
CA ALA A 45 15.31 -15.68 6.70
C ALA A 45 16.28 -16.78 6.25
N LYS A 46 15.80 -17.83 5.56
CA LYS A 46 16.62 -18.87 4.94
C LYS A 46 16.95 -18.58 3.47
N GLY A 47 16.56 -17.43 2.94
CA GLY A 47 16.76 -17.03 1.54
C GLY A 47 15.66 -17.46 0.58
N ASP A 48 14.46 -17.77 1.08
CA ASP A 48 13.32 -18.11 0.22
C ASP A 48 12.69 -16.85 -0.39
N GLU A 49 12.93 -16.64 -1.69
CA GLU A 49 12.37 -15.54 -2.48
C GLU A 49 10.85 -15.62 -2.63
N HIS A 50 10.27 -16.82 -2.64
CA HIS A 50 8.82 -16.96 -2.73
C HIS A 50 8.15 -16.45 -1.45
N ALA A 51 8.72 -16.78 -0.30
CA ALA A 51 8.26 -16.28 0.99
C ALA A 51 8.38 -14.74 1.08
N ARG A 52 9.48 -14.18 0.56
CA ARG A 52 9.67 -12.72 0.46
C ARG A 52 8.56 -12.06 -0.37
N ASN A 53 8.31 -12.59 -1.58
CA ASN A 53 7.28 -12.04 -2.47
C ASN A 53 5.88 -12.15 -1.86
N LYS A 54 5.58 -13.27 -1.19
CA LYS A 54 4.32 -13.43 -0.46
C LYS A 54 4.12 -12.37 0.63
N LEU A 55 5.15 -12.09 1.42
CA LEU A 55 5.08 -11.04 2.43
C LEU A 55 4.85 -9.65 1.80
N ILE A 56 5.48 -9.36 0.65
CA ILE A 56 5.30 -8.09 -0.05
C ILE A 56 3.85 -7.96 -0.57
N GLU A 57 3.38 -8.93 -1.35
CA GLU A 57 2.05 -8.90 -1.98
C GLU A 57 0.91 -8.70 -0.97
N HIS A 58 0.97 -9.45 0.14
CA HIS A 58 -0.05 -9.40 1.19
C HIS A 58 -0.01 -8.11 2.03
N ASN A 59 1.05 -7.31 1.91
CA ASN A 59 1.19 -6.01 2.58
C ASN A 59 1.04 -4.81 1.63
N LEU A 60 0.80 -4.99 0.33
CA LEU A 60 0.64 -3.88 -0.63
C LEU A 60 -0.51 -2.92 -0.27
N ARG A 61 -1.58 -3.42 0.36
CA ARG A 61 -2.71 -2.58 0.83
C ARG A 61 -2.27 -1.52 1.85
N LEU A 62 -1.24 -1.82 2.64
CA LEU A 62 -0.68 -0.89 3.61
C LEU A 62 -0.05 0.31 2.90
N VAL A 63 0.64 0.10 1.79
CA VAL A 63 1.26 1.17 0.98
C VAL A 63 0.17 2.13 0.50
N ALA A 64 -0.88 1.62 -0.14
CA ALA A 64 -1.99 2.44 -0.60
C ALA A 64 -2.68 3.21 0.54
N HIS A 65 -2.79 2.60 1.72
CA HIS A 65 -3.36 3.28 2.89
C HIS A 65 -2.47 4.43 3.40
N ILE A 66 -1.14 4.24 3.40
CA ILE A 66 -0.20 5.25 3.88
C ILE A 66 -0.08 6.40 2.89
N VAL A 67 0.01 6.11 1.59
CA VAL A 67 0.15 7.12 0.53
C VAL A 67 -1.02 8.11 0.52
N LYS A 68 -2.24 7.68 0.88
CA LYS A 68 -3.39 8.58 1.04
C LYS A 68 -3.14 9.78 1.95
N LYS A 69 -2.26 9.64 2.95
CA LYS A 69 -1.89 10.75 3.85
C LYS A 69 -1.08 11.84 3.14
N PHE A 70 -0.46 11.52 2.00
CA PHE A 70 0.47 12.37 1.27
C PHE A 70 -0.09 12.88 -0.08
N GLU A 71 -1.33 12.53 -0.45
CA GLU A 71 -1.95 12.97 -1.72
C GLU A 71 -2.04 14.50 -1.86
N ASN A 72 -2.08 15.24 -0.74
CA ASN A 72 -2.14 16.72 -0.75
C ASN A 72 -0.77 17.41 -0.85
N THR A 73 0.32 16.66 -1.07
CA THR A 73 1.67 17.22 -1.15
C THR A 73 2.01 17.82 -2.52
N GLY A 74 1.15 17.60 -3.52
CA GLY A 74 1.33 18.07 -4.90
C GLY A 74 2.24 17.19 -5.75
N GLU A 75 2.72 16.07 -5.20
CA GLU A 75 3.47 15.03 -5.93
C GLU A 75 2.49 14.02 -6.57
N ASP A 76 2.95 13.32 -7.61
CA ASP A 76 2.13 12.34 -8.33
C ASP A 76 1.79 11.15 -7.40
N PRO A 77 0.49 10.82 -7.20
CA PRO A 77 0.11 9.67 -6.38
C PRO A 77 0.70 8.35 -6.88
N GLU A 78 0.91 8.16 -8.19
CA GLU A 78 1.52 6.94 -8.74
C GLU A 78 3.00 6.81 -8.36
N ASP A 79 3.73 7.94 -8.35
CA ASP A 79 5.11 8.00 -7.88
C ASP A 79 5.18 7.69 -6.38
N LEU A 80 4.27 8.27 -5.58
CA LEU A 80 4.20 8.00 -4.14
C LEU A 80 3.90 6.52 -3.83
N ILE A 81 3.04 5.87 -4.61
CA ILE A 81 2.80 4.42 -4.51
C ILE A 81 4.07 3.63 -4.83
N SER A 82 4.79 4.01 -5.89
CA SER A 82 6.04 3.34 -6.29
C SER A 82 7.12 3.48 -5.22
N ILE A 83 7.33 4.70 -4.71
CA ILE A 83 8.27 5.00 -3.61
C ILE A 83 7.87 4.24 -2.33
N GLY A 84 6.58 4.27 -1.98
CA GLY A 84 6.06 3.55 -0.84
C GLY A 84 6.26 2.03 -0.97
N THR A 85 6.11 1.47 -2.17
CA THR A 85 6.39 0.06 -2.46
C THR A 85 7.87 -0.27 -2.24
N ILE A 86 8.78 0.60 -2.67
CA ILE A 86 10.22 0.45 -2.39
C ILE A 86 10.48 0.45 -0.88
N GLY A 87 9.84 1.36 -0.14
CA GLY A 87 9.91 1.40 1.33
C GLY A 87 9.41 0.12 2.00
N LEU A 88 8.33 -0.48 1.48
CA LEU A 88 7.80 -1.77 1.95
C LEU A 88 8.80 -2.90 1.71
N ILE A 89 9.36 -2.99 0.50
CA ILE A 89 10.34 -4.02 0.13
C ILE A 89 11.54 -3.97 1.08
N LYS A 90 12.13 -2.77 1.26
CA LYS A 90 13.24 -2.55 2.19
C LYS A 90 12.87 -2.97 3.61
N ALA A 91 11.66 -2.63 4.07
CA ALA A 91 11.19 -3.00 5.39
C ALA A 91 11.10 -4.51 5.59
N ILE A 92 10.59 -5.24 4.59
CA ILE A 92 10.48 -6.70 4.65
C ILE A 92 11.87 -7.33 4.69
N GLU A 93 12.81 -6.86 3.86
CA GLU A 93 14.18 -7.36 3.83
C GLU A 93 14.96 -7.08 5.12
N SER A 94 14.72 -5.94 5.77
CA SER A 94 15.42 -5.55 7.00
C SER A 94 14.69 -5.95 8.29
N TYR A 95 13.50 -6.54 8.19
CA TYR A 95 12.70 -6.90 9.36
C TYR A 95 13.30 -8.09 10.10
N SER A 96 13.23 -8.03 11.44
CA SER A 96 13.67 -9.11 12.32
C SER A 96 12.65 -9.33 13.43
N THR A 97 12.24 -10.59 13.60
CA THR A 97 11.21 -11.02 14.57
C THR A 97 11.64 -10.84 16.04
N GLY A 98 12.90 -10.48 16.31
CA GLY A 98 13.43 -10.30 17.67
C GLY A 98 13.10 -8.97 18.34
N LYS A 99 12.51 -8.00 17.61
CA LYS A 99 12.33 -6.62 18.09
C LYS A 99 10.95 -6.32 18.70
N GLY A 100 10.11 -7.35 18.92
CA GLY A 100 8.80 -7.21 19.59
C GLY A 100 7.76 -6.36 18.87
N THR A 101 8.02 -5.96 17.62
CA THR A 101 7.14 -5.12 16.80
C THR A 101 6.57 -5.93 15.65
N LYS A 102 5.27 -5.78 15.37
CA LYS A 102 4.61 -6.46 14.25
C LYS A 102 5.21 -5.96 12.92
N LEU A 103 5.28 -6.84 11.92
CA LEU A 103 5.80 -6.51 10.59
C LEU A 103 5.09 -5.30 10.00
N ALA A 104 3.75 -5.28 10.02
CA ALA A 104 2.96 -4.17 9.51
C ALA A 104 3.29 -2.82 10.18
N THR A 105 3.54 -2.81 11.50
CA THR A 105 3.91 -1.60 12.23
C THR A 105 5.29 -1.10 11.82
N TYR A 106 6.25 -2.01 11.66
CA TYR A 106 7.59 -1.66 11.20
C TYR A 106 7.57 -1.16 9.76
N ALA A 107 6.90 -1.91 8.86
CA ALA A 107 6.73 -1.55 7.46
C ALA A 107 6.07 -0.18 7.29
N ALA A 108 5.04 0.13 8.08
CA ALA A 108 4.40 1.45 8.02
C ALA A 108 5.38 2.60 8.26
N ARG A 109 6.29 2.46 9.23
CA ARG A 109 7.31 3.48 9.52
C ARG A 109 8.32 3.62 8.39
N CYS A 110 8.74 2.52 7.79
CA CYS A 110 9.66 2.52 6.66
C CYS A 110 9.03 3.17 5.41
N ILE A 111 7.77 2.84 5.11
CA ILE A 111 7.02 3.43 3.98
C ILE A 111 6.89 4.95 4.18
N GLU A 112 6.44 5.40 5.36
CA GLU A 112 6.31 6.82 5.67
C GLU A 112 7.64 7.55 5.54
N ASN A 113 8.73 6.94 6.02
CA ASN A 113 10.07 7.52 5.96
C ASN A 113 10.57 7.69 4.51
N GLU A 114 10.38 6.69 3.65
CA GLU A 114 10.83 6.74 2.25
C GLU A 114 10.09 7.83 1.45
N ILE A 115 8.77 7.94 1.68
CA ILE A 115 7.94 8.99 1.08
C ILE A 115 8.40 10.37 1.54
N LEU A 116 8.55 10.57 2.85
CA LEU A 116 9.00 11.85 3.42
C LEU A 116 10.38 12.26 2.90
N MET A 117 11.32 11.30 2.84
CA MET A 117 12.65 11.55 2.32
C MET A 117 12.61 12.06 0.87
N THR A 118 11.75 11.46 0.05
CA THR A 118 11.59 11.85 -1.36
C THR A 118 10.99 13.24 -1.50
N ILE A 119 9.89 13.53 -0.80
CA ILE A 119 9.26 14.86 -0.80
C ILE A 119 10.26 15.95 -0.39
N VAL A 120 11.01 15.70 0.70
CA VAL A 120 12.03 16.65 1.18
C VAL A 120 13.16 16.83 0.15
N CYS A 121 13.57 15.76 -0.53
CA CYS A 121 14.56 15.82 -1.60
C CYS A 121 14.08 16.71 -2.76
N VAL A 122 12.85 16.51 -3.23
CA VAL A 122 12.24 17.31 -4.30
C VAL A 122 12.18 18.79 -3.94
N ILE A 123 11.75 19.11 -2.70
CA ILE A 123 11.70 20.50 -2.22
C ILE A 123 13.09 21.13 -2.21
N LYS A 124 14.13 20.40 -1.79
CA LYS A 124 15.52 20.90 -1.80
C LYS A 124 16.04 21.12 -3.22
N CYS A 125 15.76 20.22 -4.15
CA CYS A 125 16.15 20.37 -5.56
C CYS A 125 15.50 21.61 -6.19
N LYS A 126 14.20 21.86 -5.93
CA LYS A 126 13.51 23.06 -6.42
C LYS A 126 14.12 24.36 -5.86
N LYS A 127 14.57 24.36 -4.59
CA LYS A 127 15.23 25.53 -3.97
C LYS A 127 16.63 25.79 -4.52
N ASN A 128 17.38 24.74 -4.89
CA ASN A 128 18.76 24.88 -5.38
C ASN A 128 18.83 25.18 -6.89
N ALA A 129 17.71 25.09 -7.60
CA ALA A 129 17.60 25.38 -9.03
C ALA A 129 17.19 26.84 -9.33
N VAL A 130 16.99 27.65 -8.28
CA VAL A 130 16.68 29.10 -8.32
C VAL A 130 17.84 29.86 -7.72
#